data_AF-A0A954R7U3-F1
#
_entry.id   AF-A0A954R7U3-F1
#
_cell.length_a   1.000
_cell.length_b   1.000
_cell.length_c   1.000
_cell.angle_alpha   90.00
_cell.angle_beta   90.00
_cell.angle_gamma   90.00
#
_symmetry.space_group_name_H-M   'P 1'
#
loop_
_entity.id
_entity.type
_entity.pdbx_description
1 polymer ?
#
loop_
_entity_poly.entity_id
_entity_poly.type
_entity_poly.pdbx_seq_one_letter_code
_entity_poly.pdbx_strand_id
1 'polypeptide(L)'
;MQTSRRQFLAQSIAGIAAASCTSYATAAPVTPMFRFGLVTYMWGSELDVPALINACEQSGVLGVELRTTHAHGVEPSLDGKARAAVRDKFANSKVELVGIGSNERFDYVNQAEVKASLDRAKAFIDLSKDVGGSGVKVKGDGFHDDVPREQTLKQVIAALRELGDYGAERNQQIRLEVHGGFSEIPVHHEIISRLNHPNVRTCWNSNGADLKGDGLDANFQKLRPFFGKTAHVRQLDAPDYPWDKLIELMVGSEYDGWLLLEAHSKGTPENVIERLNEQVALLDAYRRNAVERLSN
;
A
#
# COMPACT_ATOMS: atom_id res chain seq x y z
N MET A 1 -2.02 -54.07 -60.29
CA MET A 1 -1.23 -54.71 -59.22
C MET A 1 -0.24 -53.69 -58.67
N GLN A 2 -0.30 -53.44 -57.36
CA GLN A 2 0.79 -53.07 -56.41
C GLN A 2 1.87 -52.06 -56.85
N THR A 3 1.88 -50.83 -56.27
CA THR A 3 2.79 -50.31 -55.21
C THR A 3 4.27 -50.23 -55.63
N SER A 4 5.06 -49.16 -55.40
CA SER A 4 5.13 -48.29 -54.23
C SER A 4 5.97 -47.02 -54.51
N ARG A 5 5.76 -46.02 -53.65
CA ARG A 5 6.55 -44.79 -53.46
C ARG A 5 7.90 -45.10 -52.79
N ARG A 6 9.00 -44.42 -53.21
CA ARG A 6 10.03 -43.76 -52.35
C ARG A 6 11.17 -43.20 -53.23
N GLN A 7 11.32 -41.87 -53.23
CA GLN A 7 12.47 -41.10 -52.69
C GLN A 7 13.69 -41.05 -53.65
N PHE A 8 13.93 -40.00 -54.44
CA PHE A 8 14.20 -38.57 -54.15
C PHE A 8 15.60 -38.32 -53.59
N LEU A 9 16.48 -37.75 -54.42
CA LEU A 9 17.54 -36.78 -54.05
C LEU A 9 18.25 -36.26 -55.32
N ALA A 10 18.02 -34.99 -55.65
CA ALA A 10 18.91 -34.20 -56.48
C ALA A 10 18.93 -32.76 -55.93
N GLN A 11 20.14 -32.22 -55.83
CA GLN A 11 20.54 -31.04 -55.08
C GLN A 11 20.25 -29.71 -55.78
N SER A 12 20.42 -28.63 -54.99
CA SER A 12 20.67 -27.22 -55.37
C SER A 12 19.39 -26.38 -55.50
N ILE A 13 19.27 -25.14 -54.99
CA ILE A 13 20.20 -24.01 -54.99
C ILE A 13 19.94 -23.10 -53.77
N ALA A 14 21.01 -22.48 -53.28
CA ALA A 14 21.03 -21.47 -52.23
C ALA A 14 20.29 -20.17 -52.62
N GLY A 15 19.53 -19.62 -51.67
CA GLY A 15 18.89 -18.30 -51.77
C GLY A 15 18.34 -17.87 -50.43
N ILE A 16 19.21 -17.56 -49.46
CA ILE A 16 18.79 -16.96 -48.19
C ILE A 16 18.71 -15.44 -48.41
N ALA A 17 17.52 -14.96 -48.73
CA ALA A 17 17.19 -13.56 -48.50
C ALA A 17 16.95 -13.39 -46.99
N ALA A 18 17.92 -12.81 -46.29
CA ALA A 18 17.74 -12.39 -44.91
C ALA A 18 16.78 -11.20 -44.88
N ALA A 19 15.48 -11.48 -44.74
CA ALA A 19 14.52 -10.46 -44.35
C ALA A 19 14.81 -10.10 -42.89
N SER A 20 15.38 -8.92 -42.68
CA SER A 20 15.50 -8.29 -41.37
C SER A 20 14.11 -7.93 -40.88
N CYS A 21 13.39 -8.88 -40.29
CA CYS A 21 12.23 -8.57 -39.47
C CYS A 21 12.75 -7.89 -38.21
N THR A 22 12.93 -6.57 -38.26
CA THR A 22 12.92 -5.74 -37.06
C THR A 22 11.53 -5.86 -36.46
N SER A 23 11.35 -6.87 -35.60
CA SER A 23 10.26 -6.91 -34.65
C SER A 23 10.43 -5.73 -33.72
N TYR A 24 9.76 -4.61 -34.03
CA TYR A 24 9.45 -3.62 -33.01
C TYR A 24 8.59 -4.34 -31.99
N ALA A 25 9.21 -4.78 -30.90
CA ALA A 25 8.47 -5.16 -29.71
C ALA A 25 7.74 -3.89 -29.26
N THR A 26 6.48 -3.76 -29.64
CA THR A 26 5.60 -2.77 -29.01
C THR A 26 5.56 -3.16 -27.54
N ALA A 27 6.18 -2.36 -26.68
CA ALA A 27 6.02 -2.53 -25.23
C ALA A 27 4.52 -2.62 -24.96
N ALA A 28 4.10 -3.66 -24.24
CA ALA A 28 2.70 -3.80 -23.86
C ALA A 28 2.28 -2.52 -23.12
N PRO A 29 1.07 -2.00 -23.35
CA PRO A 29 0.61 -0.80 -22.66
C PRO A 29 0.70 -1.05 -21.15
N VAL A 30 1.48 -0.22 -20.45
CA VAL A 30 1.60 -0.26 -18.99
C VAL A 30 0.22 0.07 -18.43
N THR A 31 -0.56 -0.95 -18.13
CA THR A 31 -1.88 -0.80 -17.52
C THR A 31 -1.64 -0.42 -16.07
N PRO A 32 -2.34 0.58 -15.50
CA PRO A 32 -2.09 0.99 -14.12
C PRO A 32 -2.28 -0.22 -13.17
N MET A 33 -1.17 -0.72 -12.62
CA MET A 33 -1.12 -1.98 -11.86
C MET A 33 -1.68 -1.84 -10.44
N PHE A 34 -1.53 -0.67 -9.82
CA PHE A 34 -2.03 -0.43 -8.47
C PHE A 34 -3.48 0.03 -8.49
N ARG A 35 -4.20 -0.25 -7.41
CA ARG A 35 -5.62 0.10 -7.20
C ARG A 35 -5.73 1.34 -6.31
N PHE A 36 -6.88 2.02 -6.32
CA PHE A 36 -7.09 3.23 -5.53
C PHE A 36 -8.13 3.01 -4.43
N GLY A 37 -7.76 3.39 -3.21
CA GLY A 37 -8.60 3.21 -2.02
C GLY A 37 -8.57 4.43 -1.10
N LEU A 38 -9.19 4.28 0.06
CA LEU A 38 -9.39 5.32 1.06
C LEU A 38 -8.88 4.83 2.43
N VAL A 39 -8.05 5.62 3.08
CA VAL A 39 -7.89 5.55 4.54
C VAL A 39 -9.02 6.37 5.14
N THR A 40 -9.76 5.85 6.13
CA THR A 40 -10.91 6.59 6.69
C THR A 40 -10.56 7.87 7.45
N TYR A 41 -9.29 8.31 7.45
CA TYR A 41 -8.88 9.58 8.04
C TYR A 41 -9.59 10.76 7.37
N MET A 42 -10.19 11.63 8.19
CA MET A 42 -11.01 12.80 7.85
C MET A 42 -12.25 12.52 6.99
N TRP A 43 -12.10 12.04 5.75
CA TRP A 43 -13.22 11.93 4.82
C TRP A 43 -14.11 10.71 5.11
N GLY A 44 -13.55 9.67 5.72
CA GLY A 44 -14.30 8.48 6.13
C GLY A 44 -14.59 8.40 7.63
N SER A 45 -14.19 9.39 8.44
CA SER A 45 -14.15 9.24 9.90
C SER A 45 -15.52 9.29 10.55
N GLU A 46 -16.47 9.96 9.91
CA GLU A 46 -17.85 10.10 10.37
C GLU A 46 -18.81 9.11 9.69
N LEU A 47 -18.31 8.28 8.76
CA LEU A 47 -19.13 7.29 8.05
C LEU A 47 -19.18 5.98 8.82
N ASP A 48 -20.39 5.42 8.95
CA ASP A 48 -20.56 4.03 9.35
C ASP A 48 -20.20 3.07 8.20
N VAL A 49 -20.13 1.76 8.46
CA VAL A 49 -19.74 0.78 7.42
C VAL A 49 -20.65 0.86 6.17
N PRO A 50 -21.99 0.86 6.27
CA PRO A 50 -22.84 1.01 5.10
C PRO A 50 -22.62 2.32 4.31
N ALA A 51 -22.54 3.47 4.98
CA ALA A 51 -22.33 4.75 4.31
C ALA A 51 -20.95 4.82 3.64
N LEU A 52 -19.92 4.27 4.28
CA LEU A 52 -18.56 4.18 3.74
C LEU A 52 -18.51 3.31 2.48
N ILE A 53 -19.12 2.12 2.51
CA ILE A 53 -19.23 1.25 1.33
C ILE A 53 -19.94 1.99 0.19
N ASN A 54 -21.09 2.61 0.48
CA ASN A 54 -21.83 3.36 -0.53
C ASN A 54 -20.99 4.49 -1.16
N ALA A 55 -20.28 5.27 -0.35
CA ALA A 55 -19.43 6.35 -0.86
C ALA A 55 -18.29 5.83 -1.75
N CYS A 56 -17.66 4.73 -1.35
CA CYS A 56 -16.60 4.06 -2.09
C CYS A 56 -17.11 3.47 -3.42
N GLU A 57 -18.27 2.82 -3.43
CA GLU A 57 -18.86 2.26 -4.66
C GLU A 57 -19.30 3.33 -5.65
N GLN A 58 -19.89 4.44 -5.17
CA GLN A 58 -20.31 5.54 -6.03
C GLN A 58 -19.14 6.30 -6.64
N SER A 59 -18.00 6.35 -5.95
CA SER A 59 -16.79 7.03 -6.43
C SER A 59 -15.81 6.14 -7.19
N GLY A 60 -15.95 4.82 -7.11
CA GLY A 60 -14.98 3.88 -7.69
C GLY A 60 -13.69 3.75 -6.87
N VAL A 61 -13.66 4.26 -5.64
CA VAL A 61 -12.56 4.10 -4.68
C VAL A 61 -12.78 2.79 -3.91
N LEU A 62 -12.38 1.66 -4.50
CA LEU A 62 -12.86 0.32 -4.10
C LEU A 62 -12.00 -0.42 -3.07
N GLY A 63 -11.16 0.30 -2.32
CA GLY A 63 -10.38 -0.27 -1.23
C GLY A 63 -10.46 0.60 0.01
N VAL A 64 -10.55 0.02 1.19
CA VAL A 64 -10.66 0.79 2.45
C VAL A 64 -9.68 0.29 3.50
N GLU A 65 -8.92 1.20 4.09
CA GLU A 65 -8.23 0.99 5.37
C GLU A 65 -8.98 1.73 6.50
N LEU A 66 -9.49 0.97 7.46
CA LEU A 66 -10.30 1.49 8.56
C LEU A 66 -9.39 1.96 9.70
N ARG A 67 -9.34 3.27 9.95
CA ARG A 67 -8.69 3.82 11.14
C ARG A 67 -9.48 3.48 12.40
N THR A 68 -8.79 3.15 13.48
CA THR A 68 -9.41 3.01 14.81
C THR A 68 -10.04 4.33 15.29
N THR A 69 -11.02 4.23 16.18
CA THR A 69 -11.79 5.30 16.87
C THR A 69 -12.83 6.04 16.02
N HIS A 70 -13.06 5.62 14.78
CA HIS A 70 -13.99 6.28 13.86
C HIS A 70 -15.42 5.71 13.93
N ALA A 71 -16.38 6.41 13.31
CA ALA A 71 -17.82 6.14 13.40
C ALA A 71 -18.23 4.74 12.89
N HIS A 72 -17.46 4.13 12.00
CA HIS A 72 -17.69 2.75 11.56
C HIS A 72 -17.57 1.71 12.70
N GLY A 73 -16.93 2.06 13.82
CA GLY A 73 -16.97 1.26 15.06
C GLY A 73 -16.32 -0.12 14.94
N VAL A 74 -15.37 -0.28 14.02
CA VAL A 74 -14.69 -1.56 13.78
C VAL A 74 -13.46 -1.62 14.68
N GLU A 75 -13.67 -2.13 15.89
CA GLU A 75 -12.69 -2.13 16.98
C GLU A 75 -12.45 -3.53 17.57
N PRO A 76 -11.31 -3.77 18.26
CA PRO A 76 -11.03 -5.07 18.87
C PRO A 76 -12.06 -5.52 19.92
N SER A 77 -12.83 -4.58 20.48
CA SER A 77 -13.93 -4.85 21.40
C SER A 77 -15.15 -5.54 20.77
N LEU A 78 -15.24 -5.57 19.43
CA LEU A 78 -16.29 -6.31 18.74
C LEU A 78 -16.18 -7.81 19.03
N ASP A 79 -17.32 -8.43 19.36
CA ASP A 79 -17.43 -9.88 19.49
C ASP A 79 -17.39 -10.58 18.11
N GLY A 80 -17.28 -11.91 18.12
CA GLY A 80 -17.18 -12.69 16.89
C GLY A 80 -18.38 -12.54 15.95
N LYS A 81 -19.59 -12.30 16.47
CA LYS A 81 -20.80 -12.10 15.66
C LYS A 81 -20.76 -10.74 14.97
N ALA A 82 -20.36 -9.69 15.67
CA ALA A 82 -20.22 -8.35 15.11
C ALA A 82 -19.09 -8.30 14.07
N ARG A 83 -17.95 -8.96 14.33
CA ARG A 83 -16.85 -9.08 13.35
C ARG A 83 -17.30 -9.80 12.07
N ALA A 84 -18.03 -10.91 12.21
CA ALA A 84 -18.60 -11.62 11.07
C ALA A 84 -19.58 -10.74 10.27
N ALA A 85 -20.44 -9.97 10.95
CA ALA A 85 -21.36 -9.06 10.28
C ALA A 85 -20.65 -7.94 9.51
N VAL A 86 -19.52 -7.43 10.01
CA VAL A 86 -18.68 -6.47 9.28
C VAL A 86 -18.07 -7.13 8.04
N ARG A 87 -17.47 -8.32 8.19
CA ARG A 87 -16.91 -9.08 7.07
C ARG A 87 -17.93 -9.30 5.97
N ASP A 88 -19.13 -9.74 6.33
CA ASP A 88 -20.19 -10.05 5.38
C ASP A 88 -20.67 -8.79 4.63
N LYS A 89 -20.66 -7.61 5.26
CA LYS A 89 -20.98 -6.34 4.55
C LYS A 89 -19.97 -6.04 3.45
N PHE A 90 -18.68 -6.13 3.74
CA PHE A 90 -17.63 -5.89 2.74
C PHE A 90 -17.63 -6.98 1.66
N ALA A 91 -17.75 -8.25 2.04
CA ALA A 91 -17.78 -9.39 1.11
C ALA A 91 -18.97 -9.35 0.14
N ASN A 92 -20.09 -8.72 0.55
CA ASN A 92 -21.27 -8.52 -0.30
C ASN A 92 -21.26 -7.16 -1.05
N SER A 93 -20.12 -6.46 -1.05
CA SER A 93 -19.93 -5.19 -1.77
C SER A 93 -18.78 -5.30 -2.79
N LYS A 94 -18.60 -4.27 -3.61
CA LYS A 94 -17.43 -4.15 -4.49
C LYS A 94 -16.18 -3.61 -3.78
N VAL A 95 -16.30 -3.23 -2.50
CA VAL A 95 -15.24 -2.57 -1.74
C VAL A 95 -14.43 -3.62 -0.99
N GLU A 96 -13.13 -3.68 -1.27
CA GLU A 96 -12.19 -4.52 -0.52
C GLU A 96 -11.86 -3.86 0.82
N LEU A 97 -12.08 -4.58 1.91
CA LEU A 97 -11.50 -4.19 3.20
C LEU A 97 -10.00 -4.49 3.15
N VAL A 98 -9.19 -3.47 2.94
CA VAL A 98 -7.73 -3.61 2.79
C VAL A 98 -7.09 -3.93 4.13
N GLY A 99 -7.60 -3.37 5.23
CA GLY A 99 -7.10 -3.67 6.58
C GLY A 99 -7.49 -2.64 7.62
N ILE A 100 -6.78 -2.68 8.75
CA ILE A 100 -6.99 -1.76 9.87
C ILE A 100 -5.79 -0.83 10.02
N GLY A 101 -6.06 0.46 10.07
CA GLY A 101 -5.10 1.52 10.36
C GLY A 101 -5.00 1.76 11.87
N SER A 102 -4.20 0.95 12.56
CA SER A 102 -3.96 1.14 14.00
C SER A 102 -3.16 2.43 14.27
N ASN A 103 -3.18 2.88 15.52
CA ASN A 103 -2.31 3.98 15.98
C ASN A 103 -1.15 3.46 16.85
N GLU A 104 -0.87 2.16 16.82
CA GLU A 104 0.13 1.52 17.67
C GLU A 104 1.55 1.85 17.21
N ARG A 105 2.44 2.01 18.19
CA ARG A 105 3.84 2.46 18.06
C ARG A 105 4.71 1.80 19.11
N PHE A 106 6.02 1.76 18.89
CA PHE A 106 6.91 0.91 19.69
C PHE A 106 8.15 1.63 20.24
N ASP A 107 8.21 2.95 20.13
CA ASP A 107 9.33 3.79 20.59
C ASP A 107 9.20 4.24 22.06
N TYR A 108 8.07 3.95 22.73
CA TYR A 108 7.81 4.38 24.11
C TYR A 108 9.00 4.16 25.05
N VAL A 109 9.32 5.18 25.86
CA VAL A 109 10.35 5.10 26.90
C VAL A 109 9.97 4.07 27.98
N ASN A 110 8.69 4.03 28.35
CA ASN A 110 8.16 3.08 29.33
C ASN A 110 7.93 1.70 28.69
N GLN A 111 8.64 0.68 29.18
CA GLN A 111 8.51 -0.71 28.68
C GLN A 111 7.10 -1.30 28.84
N ALA A 112 6.35 -0.87 29.86
CA ALA A 112 4.96 -1.31 30.03
C ALA A 112 4.07 -0.81 28.88
N GLU A 113 4.33 0.40 28.36
CA GLU A 113 3.60 0.95 27.21
C GLU A 113 3.97 0.24 25.91
N VAL A 114 5.25 -0.14 25.73
CA VAL A 114 5.67 -0.96 24.58
C VAL A 114 4.91 -2.29 24.57
N LYS A 115 4.87 -2.98 25.71
CA LYS A 115 4.13 -4.24 25.84
C LYS A 115 2.63 -4.05 25.59
N ALA A 116 2.03 -3.02 26.17
CA ALA A 116 0.62 -2.73 25.97
C ALA A 116 0.29 -2.41 24.49
N SER A 117 1.17 -1.67 23.81
CA SER A 117 1.01 -1.37 22.39
C SER A 117 1.15 -2.60 21.51
N LEU A 118 2.07 -3.50 21.86
CA LEU A 118 2.24 -4.79 21.20
C LEU A 118 0.99 -5.67 21.35
N ASP A 119 0.43 -5.76 22.56
CA ASP A 119 -0.79 -6.52 22.83
C ASP A 119 -1.99 -5.92 22.07
N ARG A 120 -2.13 -4.60 22.00
CA ARG A 120 -3.16 -3.92 21.19
C ARG A 120 -2.97 -4.17 19.70
N ALA A 121 -1.74 -4.10 19.19
CA ALA A 121 -1.45 -4.37 17.78
C ALA A 121 -1.82 -5.82 17.40
N LYS A 122 -1.54 -6.80 18.26
CA LYS A 122 -2.00 -8.20 18.08
C LYS A 122 -3.52 -8.31 18.05
N ALA A 123 -4.22 -7.59 18.93
CA ALA A 123 -5.68 -7.58 18.92
C ALA A 123 -6.24 -6.96 17.62
N PHE A 124 -5.59 -5.94 17.06
CA PHE A 124 -5.95 -5.40 15.74
C PHE A 124 -5.65 -6.39 14.59
N ILE A 125 -4.58 -7.19 14.69
CA ILE A 125 -4.28 -8.25 13.72
C ILE A 125 -5.39 -9.29 13.71
N ASP A 126 -5.81 -9.76 14.89
CA ASP A 126 -6.92 -10.70 15.01
C ASP A 126 -8.24 -10.10 14.50
N LEU A 127 -8.51 -8.84 14.83
CA LEU A 127 -9.66 -8.10 14.30
C LEU A 127 -9.64 -8.07 12.78
N SER A 128 -8.53 -7.60 12.18
CA SER A 128 -8.38 -7.44 10.73
C SER A 128 -8.67 -8.75 10.01
N LYS A 129 -8.09 -9.85 10.48
CA LYS A 129 -8.37 -11.20 9.97
C LYS A 129 -9.87 -11.53 10.04
N ASP A 130 -10.50 -11.35 11.20
CA ASP A 130 -11.89 -11.75 11.42
C ASP A 130 -12.89 -10.95 10.59
N VAL A 131 -12.58 -9.68 10.32
CA VAL A 131 -13.40 -8.79 9.47
C VAL A 131 -13.07 -8.92 7.98
N GLY A 132 -12.09 -9.75 7.59
CA GLY A 132 -11.74 -10.02 6.20
C GLY A 132 -10.66 -9.12 5.60
N GLY A 133 -9.95 -8.34 6.42
CA GLY A 133 -8.77 -7.57 6.04
C GLY A 133 -7.54 -8.43 5.76
N SER A 134 -6.53 -7.83 5.12
CA SER A 134 -5.27 -8.51 4.74
C SER A 134 -4.03 -8.02 5.47
N GLY A 135 -4.20 -7.10 6.43
CA GLY A 135 -3.10 -6.60 7.23
C GLY A 135 -3.50 -5.50 8.20
N VAL A 136 -2.50 -5.05 8.94
CA VAL A 136 -2.61 -3.95 9.90
C VAL A 136 -1.48 -2.97 9.67
N LYS A 137 -1.84 -1.70 9.55
CA LYS A 137 -0.87 -0.61 9.56
C LYS A 137 -0.51 -0.24 10.99
N VAL A 138 0.78 -0.07 11.23
CA VAL A 138 1.39 0.35 12.50
C VAL A 138 2.38 1.49 12.24
N LYS A 139 2.84 2.13 13.30
CA LYS A 139 3.85 3.19 13.27
C LYS A 139 5.14 2.68 13.90
N GLY A 140 6.27 3.20 13.43
CA GLY A 140 7.52 3.09 14.16
C GLY A 140 7.60 4.18 15.23
N ASP A 141 7.51 5.42 14.71
CA ASP A 141 7.66 6.77 15.31
C ASP A 141 8.74 6.91 16.40
N GLY A 142 9.04 8.10 16.93
CA GLY A 142 10.37 8.71 16.71
C GLY A 142 11.46 8.45 17.78
N PHE A 143 12.54 9.24 17.73
CA PHE A 143 13.55 9.25 18.80
C PHE A 143 13.11 10.11 19.99
N HIS A 144 13.68 9.82 21.16
CA HIS A 144 13.47 10.58 22.40
C HIS A 144 14.81 11.14 22.89
N ASP A 145 14.83 12.40 23.34
CA ASP A 145 16.06 13.12 23.67
C ASP A 145 16.91 12.41 24.75
N ASP A 146 16.25 11.79 25.73
CA ASP A 146 16.90 11.11 26.86
C ASP A 146 17.18 9.61 26.62
N VAL A 147 16.90 9.09 25.41
CA VAL A 147 17.10 7.67 25.07
C VAL A 147 18.12 7.55 23.94
N PRO A 148 19.19 6.75 24.10
CA PRO A 148 20.13 6.50 23.02
C PRO A 148 19.42 5.96 21.77
N ARG A 149 19.67 6.55 20.59
CA ARG A 149 19.02 6.16 19.32
C ARG A 149 19.03 4.65 19.06
N GLU A 150 20.17 4.01 19.30
CA GLU A 150 20.33 2.57 19.09
C GLU A 150 19.45 1.73 20.03
N GLN A 151 19.15 2.21 21.23
CA GLN A 151 18.22 1.56 22.15
C GLN A 151 16.80 1.59 21.59
N THR A 152 16.34 2.76 21.12
CA THR A 152 15.02 2.89 20.46
C THR A 152 14.92 2.00 19.22
N LEU A 153 15.96 1.99 18.36
CA LEU A 153 15.98 1.15 17.16
C LEU A 153 15.87 -0.34 17.50
N LYS A 154 16.66 -0.83 18.48
CA LYS A 154 16.60 -2.23 18.91
C LYS A 154 15.22 -2.60 19.43
N GLN A 155 14.60 -1.73 20.23
CA GLN A 155 13.27 -1.94 20.77
C GLN A 155 12.20 -2.03 19.67
N VAL A 156 12.17 -1.05 18.76
CA VAL A 156 11.20 -0.99 17.67
C VAL A 156 11.38 -2.19 16.73
N ILE A 157 12.62 -2.54 16.37
CA ILE A 157 12.90 -3.73 15.53
C ILE A 157 12.44 -5.02 16.23
N ALA A 158 12.67 -5.15 17.54
CA ALA A 158 12.22 -6.33 18.29
C ALA A 158 10.69 -6.45 18.31
N ALA A 159 9.98 -5.36 18.61
CA ALA A 159 8.53 -5.33 18.59
C ALA A 159 7.95 -5.65 17.20
N LEU A 160 8.52 -5.06 16.15
CA LEU A 160 8.10 -5.31 14.78
C LEU A 160 8.37 -6.75 14.33
N ARG A 161 9.48 -7.37 14.77
CA ARG A 161 9.75 -8.78 14.51
C ARG A 161 8.67 -9.67 15.12
N GLU A 162 8.34 -9.43 16.38
CA GLU A 162 7.30 -10.19 17.08
C GLU A 162 5.92 -10.04 16.41
N LEU A 163 5.55 -8.84 15.98
CA LEU A 163 4.33 -8.64 15.18
C LEU A 163 4.41 -9.29 13.81
N GLY A 164 5.59 -9.26 13.18
CA GLY A 164 5.86 -9.92 11.92
C GLY A 164 5.54 -11.42 11.99
N ASP A 165 6.08 -12.10 13.01
CA ASP A 165 5.84 -13.52 13.28
C ASP A 165 4.35 -13.77 13.58
N TYR A 166 3.76 -13.00 14.50
CA TYR A 166 2.35 -13.13 14.88
C TYR A 166 1.38 -12.95 13.70
N GLY A 167 1.64 -11.96 12.87
CA GLY A 167 0.87 -11.67 11.66
C GLY A 167 1.03 -12.74 10.58
N ALA A 168 2.23 -13.32 10.43
CA ALA A 168 2.51 -14.32 9.41
C ALA A 168 1.68 -15.59 9.65
N GLU A 169 1.58 -16.05 10.90
CA GLU A 169 0.71 -17.18 11.30
C GLU A 169 -0.78 -16.97 10.98
N ARG A 170 -1.18 -15.70 10.82
CA ARG A 170 -2.57 -15.28 10.60
C ARG A 170 -2.84 -14.80 9.18
N ASN A 171 -1.85 -14.87 8.29
CA ASN A 171 -1.91 -14.29 6.94
C ASN A 171 -2.27 -12.79 6.96
N GLN A 172 -1.69 -12.05 7.90
CA GLN A 172 -1.89 -10.61 8.05
C GLN A 172 -0.55 -9.89 7.91
N GLN A 173 -0.41 -9.06 6.88
CA GLN A 173 0.80 -8.26 6.67
C GLN A 173 0.89 -7.13 7.69
N ILE A 174 2.07 -6.94 8.28
CA ILE A 174 2.36 -5.76 9.09
C ILE A 174 2.87 -4.67 8.15
N ARG A 175 2.18 -3.54 8.12
CA ARG A 175 2.46 -2.40 7.25
C ARG A 175 3.05 -1.27 8.08
N LEU A 176 4.38 -1.17 8.11
CA LEU A 176 5.09 -0.12 8.81
C LEU A 176 5.04 1.17 7.99
N GLU A 177 4.23 2.12 8.42
CA GLU A 177 4.11 3.41 7.75
C GLU A 177 5.34 4.30 7.98
N VAL A 178 5.79 4.96 6.91
CA VAL A 178 6.81 6.02 6.98
C VAL A 178 6.19 7.21 7.71
N HIS A 179 6.35 7.29 9.03
CA HIS A 179 5.57 8.22 9.88
C HIS A 179 6.38 8.81 11.04
N GLY A 180 6.00 10.02 11.45
CA GLY A 180 6.52 10.67 12.66
C GLY A 180 8.01 10.99 12.56
N GLY A 181 8.73 10.88 13.68
CA GLY A 181 10.19 11.08 13.69
C GLY A 181 10.98 10.07 12.85
N PHE A 182 10.37 8.93 12.51
CA PHE A 182 10.95 7.93 11.61
C PHE A 182 10.53 8.10 10.15
N SER A 183 9.82 9.19 9.81
CA SER A 183 9.53 9.53 8.42
C SER A 183 10.77 9.94 7.61
N GLU A 184 11.89 10.22 8.27
CA GLU A 184 13.16 10.40 7.58
C GLU A 184 13.61 9.10 6.91
N ILE A 185 13.70 9.14 5.58
CA ILE A 185 13.95 7.97 4.74
C ILE A 185 15.18 7.16 5.15
N PRO A 186 16.33 7.76 5.52
CA PRO A 186 17.47 7.00 6.02
C PRO A 186 17.16 6.19 7.29
N VAL A 187 16.36 6.73 8.21
CA VAL A 187 15.99 6.07 9.48
C VAL A 187 15.01 4.93 9.21
N HIS A 188 13.95 5.18 8.41
CA HIS A 188 13.01 4.13 8.05
C HIS A 188 13.68 2.97 7.31
N HIS A 189 14.57 3.31 6.37
CA HIS A 189 15.39 2.33 5.64
C HIS A 189 16.26 1.50 6.59
N GLU A 190 16.89 2.12 7.59
CA GLU A 190 17.69 1.41 8.59
C GLU A 190 16.84 0.39 9.36
N ILE A 191 15.66 0.79 9.84
CA ILE A 191 14.75 -0.08 10.58
C ILE A 191 14.34 -1.29 9.74
N ILE A 192 13.81 -1.05 8.54
CA ILE A 192 13.26 -2.13 7.70
C ILE A 192 14.37 -3.06 7.18
N SER A 193 15.56 -2.53 6.89
CA SER A 193 16.72 -3.31 6.44
C SER A 193 17.28 -4.20 7.55
N ARG A 194 17.39 -3.67 8.78
CA ARG A 194 17.86 -4.45 9.94
C ARG A 194 16.83 -5.48 10.40
N LEU A 195 15.55 -5.16 10.28
CA LEU A 195 14.47 -6.07 10.59
C LEU A 195 14.45 -7.26 9.63
N ASN A 196 14.56 -7.02 8.32
CA ASN A 196 14.60 -8.04 7.26
C ASN A 196 13.58 -9.18 7.51
N HIS A 197 12.32 -8.81 7.70
CA HIS A 197 11.25 -9.75 8.01
C HIS A 197 10.27 -9.84 6.83
N PRO A 198 9.94 -11.04 6.31
CA PRO A 198 9.14 -11.17 5.09
C PRO A 198 7.72 -10.63 5.24
N ASN A 199 7.16 -10.69 6.46
CA ASN A 199 5.79 -10.24 6.74
C ASN A 199 5.69 -8.78 7.26
N VAL A 200 6.81 -8.07 7.44
CA VAL A 200 6.81 -6.65 7.79
C VAL A 200 7.27 -5.85 6.60
N ARG A 201 6.39 -5.01 6.06
CA ARG A 201 6.63 -4.27 4.81
C ARG A 201 6.39 -2.78 5.02
N THR A 202 7.06 -1.97 4.23
CA THR A 202 6.92 -0.51 4.26
C THR A 202 5.61 -0.09 3.62
N CYS A 203 4.84 0.75 4.33
CA CYS A 203 3.77 1.56 3.74
C CYS A 203 4.33 2.97 3.50
N TRP A 204 4.55 3.32 2.23
CA TRP A 204 4.92 4.69 1.86
C TRP A 204 3.82 5.66 2.29
N ASN A 205 4.14 6.90 2.69
CA ASN A 205 3.14 7.81 3.26
C ASN A 205 3.03 9.21 2.61
N SER A 206 3.89 9.52 1.63
CA SER A 206 3.86 10.82 0.93
C SER A 206 4.07 12.04 1.86
N ASN A 207 5.13 11.96 2.68
CA ASN A 207 5.52 13.02 3.62
C ASN A 207 6.43 14.05 2.96
N GLY A 208 6.48 15.26 3.51
CA GLY A 208 7.50 16.24 3.08
C GLY A 208 8.95 15.77 3.29
N ALA A 209 9.19 14.80 4.18
CA ALA A 209 10.51 14.19 4.38
C ALA A 209 11.00 13.43 3.13
N ASP A 210 10.10 12.96 2.29
CA ASP A 210 10.40 12.21 1.07
C ASP A 210 11.16 13.08 0.05
N LEU A 211 11.02 14.41 0.15
CA LEU A 211 11.64 15.40 -0.74
C LEU A 211 13.00 15.91 -0.25
N LYS A 212 13.45 15.50 0.94
CA LYS A 212 14.71 15.94 1.54
C LYS A 212 15.91 15.15 0.99
N GLY A 213 17.11 15.69 1.20
CA GLY A 213 18.35 15.03 0.79
C GLY A 213 18.43 14.88 -0.73
N ASP A 214 18.63 13.65 -1.20
CA ASP A 214 18.75 13.32 -2.63
C ASP A 214 17.41 13.40 -3.40
N GLY A 215 16.31 13.75 -2.70
CA GLY A 215 15.00 14.00 -3.29
C GLY A 215 14.16 12.74 -3.49
N LEU A 216 12.97 12.94 -4.06
CA LEU A 216 11.92 11.92 -4.14
C LEU A 216 12.39 10.63 -4.83
N ASP A 217 12.98 10.72 -6.03
CA ASP A 217 13.40 9.55 -6.80
C ASP A 217 14.36 8.65 -6.02
N ALA A 218 15.42 9.24 -5.45
CA ALA A 218 16.42 8.49 -4.69
C ALA A 218 15.81 7.86 -3.42
N ASN A 219 14.99 8.63 -2.70
CA ASN A 219 14.34 8.17 -1.48
C ASN A 219 13.30 7.07 -1.74
N PHE A 220 12.52 7.21 -2.82
CA PHE A 220 11.58 6.19 -3.27
C PHE A 220 12.32 4.91 -3.62
N GLN A 221 13.37 4.97 -4.45
CA GLN A 221 14.13 3.79 -4.86
C GLN A 221 14.79 3.09 -3.67
N LYS A 222 15.20 3.84 -2.65
CA LYS A 222 15.77 3.29 -1.42
C LYS A 222 14.78 2.42 -0.64
N LEU A 223 13.50 2.79 -0.61
CA LEU A 223 12.46 2.03 0.12
C LEU A 223 11.67 1.06 -0.75
N ARG A 224 11.64 1.24 -2.08
CA ARG A 224 10.83 0.46 -3.02
C ARG A 224 11.00 -1.07 -2.88
N PRO A 225 12.19 -1.64 -2.64
CA PRO A 225 12.35 -3.08 -2.41
C PRO A 225 11.58 -3.61 -1.18
N PHE A 226 11.29 -2.74 -0.22
CA PHE A 226 10.62 -3.08 1.03
C PHE A 226 9.12 -2.77 1.03
N PHE A 227 8.56 -2.22 -0.05
CA PHE A 227 7.14 -1.87 -0.11
C PHE A 227 6.23 -3.07 0.13
N GLY A 228 5.14 -2.83 0.84
CA GLY A 228 4.04 -3.77 1.03
C GLY A 228 3.04 -3.71 -0.11
N LYS A 229 1.81 -4.13 0.18
CA LYS A 229 0.67 -3.98 -0.74
C LYS A 229 -0.14 -2.71 -0.47
N THR A 230 0.40 -1.78 0.32
CA THR A 230 -0.23 -0.48 0.63
C THR A 230 0.80 0.64 0.56
N ALA A 231 0.36 1.78 0.06
CA ALA A 231 1.03 3.06 0.10
C ALA A 231 -0.05 4.12 0.32
N HIS A 232 0.21 5.11 1.14
CA HIS A 232 -0.69 6.23 1.39
C HIS A 232 -0.28 7.44 0.55
N VAL A 233 -1.31 8.14 0.06
CA VAL A 233 -1.21 9.45 -0.57
C VAL A 233 -2.12 10.40 0.15
N ARG A 234 -1.77 11.68 0.13
CA ARG A 234 -2.70 12.74 0.54
C ARG A 234 -3.56 13.11 -0.67
N GLN A 235 -4.35 14.16 -0.50
CA GLN A 235 -5.07 14.80 -1.59
C GLN A 235 -4.10 15.14 -2.74
N LEU A 236 -4.39 14.60 -3.92
CA LEU A 236 -3.58 14.61 -5.14
C LEU A 236 -3.51 15.99 -5.83
N ASP A 237 -4.25 16.96 -5.30
CA ASP A 237 -4.23 18.38 -5.63
C ASP A 237 -3.45 19.22 -4.60
N ALA A 238 -2.90 18.61 -3.54
CA ALA A 238 -2.09 19.34 -2.58
C ALA A 238 -0.82 19.88 -3.25
N PRO A 239 -0.52 21.19 -3.16
CA PRO A 239 0.55 21.82 -3.96
C PRO A 239 1.96 21.54 -3.43
N ASP A 240 2.09 20.91 -2.27
CA ASP A 240 3.33 20.74 -1.52
C ASP A 240 4.03 19.40 -1.81
N TYR A 241 3.55 18.63 -2.79
CA TYR A 241 4.11 17.32 -3.12
C TYR A 241 4.00 17.03 -4.63
N PRO A 242 5.05 16.49 -5.26
CA PRO A 242 5.08 16.22 -6.70
C PRO A 242 4.32 14.91 -7.03
N TRP A 243 2.99 14.96 -7.02
CA TRP A 243 2.12 13.81 -7.23
C TRP A 243 2.34 13.13 -8.58
N ASP A 244 2.47 13.91 -9.64
CA ASP A 244 2.71 13.40 -10.99
C ASP A 244 3.98 12.54 -11.04
N LYS A 245 5.04 12.96 -10.34
CA LYS A 245 6.30 12.24 -10.24
C LYS A 245 6.19 10.99 -9.37
N LEU A 246 5.49 11.06 -8.23
CA LEU A 246 5.24 9.87 -7.41
C LEU A 246 4.47 8.81 -8.19
N ILE A 247 3.42 9.20 -8.93
CA ILE A 247 2.64 8.27 -9.74
C ILE A 247 3.49 7.68 -10.86
N GLU A 248 4.36 8.46 -11.51
CA GLU A 248 5.34 7.95 -12.47
C GLU A 248 6.25 6.89 -11.86
N LEU A 249 6.79 7.12 -10.65
CA LEU A 249 7.62 6.14 -9.93
C LEU A 249 6.85 4.87 -9.57
N MET A 250 5.58 4.99 -9.16
CA MET A 250 4.73 3.83 -8.87
C MET A 250 4.44 3.01 -10.13
N VAL A 251 4.14 3.66 -11.25
CA VAL A 251 3.90 3.01 -12.55
C VAL A 251 5.18 2.36 -13.06
N GLY A 252 6.29 3.11 -13.11
CA GLY A 252 7.57 2.63 -13.65
C GLY A 252 8.26 1.57 -12.80
N SER A 253 7.90 1.46 -11.52
CA SER A 253 8.33 0.36 -10.65
C SER A 253 7.33 -0.79 -10.59
N GLU A 254 6.28 -0.78 -11.43
CA GLU A 254 5.27 -1.84 -11.49
C GLU A 254 4.67 -2.13 -10.10
N TYR A 255 4.35 -1.08 -9.34
CA TYR A 255 3.66 -1.24 -8.07
C TYR A 255 2.24 -1.77 -8.30
N ASP A 256 1.88 -2.87 -7.63
CA ASP A 256 0.62 -3.61 -7.82
C ASP A 256 -0.28 -3.60 -6.57
N GLY A 257 0.05 -2.76 -5.59
CA GLY A 257 -0.69 -2.67 -4.33
C GLY A 257 -1.86 -1.68 -4.38
N TRP A 258 -2.29 -1.27 -3.20
CA TRP A 258 -3.24 -0.18 -3.02
C TRP A 258 -2.50 1.14 -2.82
N LEU A 259 -2.97 2.17 -3.51
CA LEU A 259 -2.69 3.56 -3.22
C LEU A 259 -3.91 4.09 -2.44
N LEU A 260 -3.74 4.33 -1.14
CA LEU A 260 -4.83 4.68 -0.24
C LEU A 260 -4.80 6.19 0.04
N LEU A 261 -5.89 6.88 -0.23
CA LEU A 261 -6.03 8.30 0.07
C LEU A 261 -6.21 8.50 1.57
N GLU A 262 -5.22 9.07 2.24
CA GLU A 262 -5.30 9.61 3.60
C GLU A 262 -5.51 11.12 3.52
N ALA A 263 -6.78 11.54 3.41
CA ALA A 263 -7.09 12.94 3.22
C ALA A 263 -6.92 13.75 4.52
N HIS A 264 -6.32 14.94 4.43
CA HIS A 264 -5.99 15.74 5.61
C HIS A 264 -6.93 16.94 5.82
N SER A 265 -7.63 17.38 4.78
CA SER A 265 -8.67 18.39 4.98
C SER A 265 -9.96 17.75 5.50
N LYS A 266 -10.75 18.54 6.23
CA LYS A 266 -12.04 18.07 6.75
C LYS A 266 -12.96 17.68 5.59
N GLY A 267 -13.46 16.46 5.61
CA GLY A 267 -14.58 16.03 4.78
C GLY A 267 -15.89 16.19 5.55
N THR A 268 -17.00 16.25 4.84
CA THR A 268 -18.31 16.04 5.45
C THR A 268 -18.99 14.85 4.76
N PRO A 269 -19.91 14.13 5.42
CA PRO A 269 -20.63 13.03 4.81
C PRO A 269 -21.34 13.44 3.49
N GLU A 270 -21.74 14.69 3.35
CA GLU A 270 -22.47 15.20 2.18
C GLU A 270 -21.57 15.39 0.95
N ASN A 271 -20.28 15.68 1.15
CA ASN A 271 -19.36 16.00 0.05
C ASN A 271 -18.31 14.92 -0.24
N VAL A 272 -18.22 13.87 0.58
CA VAL A 272 -17.19 12.84 0.43
C VAL A 272 -17.18 12.21 -0.96
N ILE A 273 -18.35 11.93 -1.55
CA ILE A 273 -18.45 11.28 -2.87
C ILE A 273 -17.90 12.19 -3.97
N GLU A 274 -18.33 13.45 -3.99
CA GLU A 274 -17.85 14.45 -4.96
C GLU A 274 -16.33 14.58 -4.88
N ARG A 275 -15.80 14.70 -3.67
CA ARG A 275 -14.37 14.87 -3.46
C ARG A 275 -13.57 13.63 -3.82
N LEU A 276 -14.09 12.43 -3.56
CA LEU A 276 -13.45 11.20 -4.02
C LEU A 276 -13.43 11.12 -5.56
N ASN A 277 -14.50 11.55 -6.23
CA ASN A 277 -14.54 11.61 -7.70
C ASN A 277 -13.46 12.54 -8.28
N GLU A 278 -13.22 13.69 -7.65
CA GLU A 278 -12.13 14.60 -8.04
C GLU A 278 -10.77 13.91 -7.93
N GLN A 279 -10.53 13.18 -6.85
CA GLN A 279 -9.27 12.47 -6.64
C GLN A 279 -9.07 11.31 -7.62
N VAL A 280 -10.14 10.61 -7.99
CA VAL A 280 -10.12 9.59 -9.05
C VAL A 280 -9.75 10.22 -10.40
N ALA A 281 -10.37 11.34 -10.76
CA ALA A 281 -10.07 12.04 -12.01
C ALA A 281 -8.59 12.52 -12.07
N LEU A 282 -8.07 13.04 -10.96
CA LEU A 282 -6.66 13.42 -10.83
C LEU A 282 -5.72 12.23 -10.97
N LEU A 283 -6.01 11.12 -10.27
CA LEU A 283 -5.17 9.93 -10.34
C LEU A 283 -5.12 9.35 -11.77
N ASP A 284 -6.27 9.29 -12.45
CA ASP A 284 -6.35 8.82 -13.82
C ASP A 284 -5.57 9.73 -14.78
N ALA A 285 -5.59 11.05 -14.57
CA ALA A 285 -4.75 11.98 -15.32
C ALA A 285 -3.26 11.72 -15.09
N TYR A 286 -2.82 11.57 -13.83
CA TYR A 286 -1.42 11.28 -13.52
C TYR A 286 -0.96 9.93 -14.07
N ARG A 287 -1.82 8.90 -14.03
CA ARG A 287 -1.52 7.58 -14.63
C ARG A 287 -1.31 7.68 -16.14
N ARG A 288 -2.19 8.37 -16.86
CA ARG A 288 -2.02 8.57 -18.31
C ARG A 288 -0.70 9.27 -18.61
N ASN A 289 -0.41 10.37 -17.91
CA ASN A 289 0.84 11.10 -18.09
C ASN A 289 2.08 10.24 -17.76
N ALA A 290 2.02 9.41 -16.73
CA ALA A 290 3.09 8.48 -16.38
C ALA A 290 3.34 7.44 -17.48
N VAL A 291 2.28 6.81 -18.01
CA VAL A 291 2.41 5.84 -19.10
C VAL A 291 2.97 6.49 -20.37
N GLU A 292 2.51 7.68 -20.72
CA GLU A 292 3.03 8.45 -21.86
C GLU A 292 4.52 8.79 -21.67
N ARG A 293 4.94 9.26 -20.48
CA ARG A 293 6.34 9.57 -20.19
C ARG A 293 7.25 8.34 -20.22
N LEU A 294 6.77 7.20 -19.74
CA LEU A 294 7.56 5.96 -19.66
C LEU A 294 7.62 5.17 -20.98
N SER A 295 6.72 5.47 -21.93
CA SER A 295 6.68 4.81 -23.25
C SER A 295 7.51 5.53 -24.32
N ASN A 296 8.01 6.73 -24.03
CA ASN A 296 8.83 7.57 -24.91
C ASN A 296 10.31 7.55 -24.48
#